data_AF-A0A401ZRM0-F1
#
_entry.id   AF-A0A401ZRM0-F1
#
_cell.length_a   1.000
_cell.length_b   1.000
_cell.length_c   1.000
_cell.angle_alpha   90.00
_cell.angle_beta   90.00
_cell.angle_gamma   90.00
#
_symmetry.space_group_name_H-M   'P 1'
#
loop_
_entity.id
_entity.type
_entity.pdbx_description
1 polymer ?
#
loop_
_entity_poly.entity_id
_entity_poly.type
_entity_poly.pdbx_seq_one_letter_code
_entity_poly.pdbx_strand_id
1 'polypeptide(L)'
;MSNYKHKIPIHLEVSDHIILGLTTRQLLLIGSGVALDYTLWSSLSFLNGSDAGLVCNALCSLVPVVIGVAAAFLRPAARGLEQWAMVWLLYLLTPKTYLWQQLPDEDLAPVEQLNTPVLDYDEEEE
;
A
#
# COMPACT_ATOMS: atom_id res chain seq x y z
N MET A 1 1.21 -47.05 -15.09
CA MET A 1 0.67 -45.85 -14.42
C MET A 1 1.58 -44.68 -14.74
N SER A 2 1.22 -43.86 -15.73
CA SER A 2 2.04 -42.72 -16.16
C SER A 2 1.84 -41.54 -15.21
N ASN A 3 2.93 -41.12 -14.57
CA ASN A 3 3.00 -40.03 -13.61
C ASN A 3 2.99 -38.70 -14.39
N TYR A 4 1.81 -38.16 -14.69
CA TYR A 4 1.71 -36.84 -15.30
C TYR A 4 2.00 -35.77 -14.23
N LYS A 5 3.24 -35.28 -14.20
CA LYS A 5 3.62 -34.08 -13.43
C LYS A 5 2.91 -32.87 -14.05
N HIS A 6 1.78 -32.49 -13.48
CA HIS A 6 1.10 -31.24 -13.80
C HIS A 6 1.96 -30.07 -13.30
N LYS A 7 2.77 -29.48 -14.18
CA LYS A 7 3.52 -28.26 -13.87
C LYS A 7 2.53 -27.08 -13.91
N ILE A 8 2.20 -26.55 -12.75
CA ILE A 8 1.46 -25.29 -12.64
C ILE A 8 2.36 -24.20 -13.23
N PRO A 9 1.94 -23.46 -14.27
CA PRO A 9 2.74 -22.39 -14.83
C PRO A 9 2.87 -21.27 -13.80
N ILE A 10 4.10 -21.04 -13.32
CA ILE A 10 4.46 -20.04 -12.29
C ILE A 10 4.39 -18.61 -12.86
N HIS A 11 4.00 -18.44 -14.12
CA HIS A 11 4.03 -17.16 -14.85
C HIS A 11 2.80 -16.26 -14.59
N LEU A 12 1.88 -16.64 -13.69
CA LEU A 12 0.66 -15.89 -13.39
C LEU A 12 0.90 -14.59 -12.59
N GLU A 13 2.12 -14.36 -12.09
CA GLU A 13 2.46 -13.16 -11.31
C GLU A 13 3.02 -12.01 -12.14
N VAL A 14 3.14 -12.15 -13.46
CA VAL A 14 3.58 -11.03 -14.30
C VAL A 14 2.42 -10.06 -14.46
N SER A 15 2.52 -8.90 -13.81
CA SER A 15 1.58 -7.80 -14.02
C SER A 15 1.53 -7.43 -15.50
N ASP A 16 0.36 -7.54 -16.09
CA ASP A 16 0.15 -7.25 -17.50
C ASP A 16 0.36 -5.74 -17.76
N HIS A 17 1.28 -5.42 -18.67
CA HIS A 17 1.61 -4.05 -19.05
C HIS A 17 0.84 -3.72 -20.33
N ILE A 18 -0.20 -2.88 -20.22
CA ILE A 18 -1.15 -2.68 -21.32
C ILE A 18 -0.63 -1.65 -22.34
N ILE A 19 -0.15 -0.48 -21.88
CA ILE A 19 0.20 0.64 -22.77
C ILE A 19 1.50 1.29 -22.31
N LEU A 20 2.48 1.43 -23.21
CA LEU A 20 3.77 2.12 -22.96
C LEU A 20 4.56 1.58 -21.75
N GLY A 21 4.34 0.32 -21.35
CA GLY A 21 4.97 -0.26 -20.14
C GLY A 21 4.29 0.15 -18.83
N LEU A 22 3.18 0.89 -18.85
CA LEU A 22 2.38 1.16 -17.66
C LEU A 22 1.45 -0.03 -17.37
N THR A 23 1.37 -0.36 -16.09
CA THR A 23 0.42 -1.36 -15.58
C THR A 23 -1.01 -0.83 -15.64
N THR A 24 -2.00 -1.71 -15.81
CA THR A 24 -3.44 -1.37 -15.76
C THR A 24 -3.78 -0.51 -14.54
N ARG A 25 -3.17 -0.86 -13.40
CA ARG A 25 -3.32 -0.16 -12.13
C ARG A 25 -2.90 1.30 -12.20
N GLN A 26 -1.72 1.58 -12.78
CA GLN A 26 -1.20 2.95 -12.91
C GLN A 26 -2.11 3.80 -13.80
N LEU A 27 -2.58 3.23 -14.90
CA LEU A 27 -3.53 3.90 -15.79
C LEU A 27 -4.84 4.24 -15.09
N LEU A 28 -5.40 3.30 -14.32
CA LEU A 28 -6.64 3.50 -13.60
C LEU A 28 -6.50 4.59 -12.53
N LEU A 29 -5.40 4.59 -11.77
CA LEU A 29 -5.13 5.61 -10.75
C LEU A 29 -4.94 7.00 -11.36
N ILE A 30 -4.13 7.12 -12.42
CA ILE A 30 -3.96 8.40 -13.14
C ILE A 30 -5.29 8.86 -13.72
N GLY A 31 -6.03 7.96 -14.39
CA GLY A 31 -7.34 8.25 -14.97
C GLY A 31 -8.35 8.72 -13.92
N SER A 32 -8.39 8.09 -12.76
CA SER A 32 -9.25 8.51 -11.64
C SER A 32 -8.85 9.89 -11.09
N GLY A 33 -7.53 10.18 -11.00
CA GLY A 33 -7.04 11.49 -10.55
C GLY A 33 -7.45 12.61 -11.50
N VAL A 34 -7.33 12.37 -12.82
CA VAL A 34 -7.76 13.31 -13.87
C VAL A 34 -9.28 13.50 -13.87
N ALA A 35 -10.04 12.41 -13.70
CA ALA A 35 -11.49 12.50 -13.60
C ALA A 35 -11.92 13.34 -12.38
N LEU A 36 -11.27 13.13 -11.23
CA LEU A 36 -11.53 13.91 -10.01
C LEU A 36 -11.16 15.39 -10.18
N ASP A 37 -9.99 15.70 -10.78
CA ASP A 37 -9.61 17.08 -11.10
C ASP A 37 -10.66 17.77 -11.96
N TYR A 38 -11.13 17.13 -13.03
CA TYR A 38 -12.18 17.68 -13.89
C TYR A 38 -13.47 17.95 -13.11
N THR A 39 -13.92 17.01 -12.26
CA THR A 39 -15.11 17.21 -11.44
C THR A 39 -14.93 18.35 -10.43
N LEU A 40 -13.74 18.48 -9.83
CA LEU A 40 -13.44 19.50 -8.84
C LEU A 40 -13.36 20.88 -9.49
N TRP A 41 -12.65 20.98 -10.62
CA TRP A 41 -12.58 22.19 -11.44
C TRP A 41 -13.97 22.68 -11.87
N SER A 42 -14.84 21.77 -12.32
CA SER A 42 -16.22 22.10 -12.69
C SER A 42 -17.06 22.56 -11.49
N SER A 43 -16.87 21.95 -10.32
CA SER A 43 -17.57 22.29 -9.09
C SER A 43 -17.13 23.64 -8.52
N LEU A 44 -15.86 24.01 -8.69
CA LEU A 44 -15.29 25.31 -8.26
C LEU A 44 -15.35 26.39 -9.36
N SER A 45 -16.06 26.15 -10.46
CA SER A 45 -16.20 27.13 -11.54
C SER A 45 -16.77 28.48 -11.10
N PHE A 46 -17.51 28.52 -9.98
CA PHE A 46 -18.01 29.76 -9.36
C PHE A 46 -16.89 30.68 -8.81
N LEU A 47 -15.70 30.15 -8.50
CA LEU A 47 -14.55 30.94 -8.06
C LEU A 47 -13.85 31.67 -9.23
N ASN A 48 -14.14 31.32 -10.48
CA ASN A 48 -13.43 31.86 -11.65
C ASN A 48 -13.80 33.31 -12.00
N GLY A 49 -14.62 33.99 -11.19
CA GLY A 49 -14.99 35.40 -11.38
C GLY A 49 -13.89 36.41 -11.07
N SER A 50 -12.78 35.97 -10.47
CA SER A 50 -11.60 36.79 -10.13
C SER A 50 -10.33 36.05 -10.52
N ASP A 51 -9.30 36.78 -10.97
CA ASP A 51 -7.99 36.20 -11.33
C ASP A 51 -7.38 35.39 -10.17
N ALA A 52 -7.56 35.86 -8.92
CA ALA A 52 -7.11 35.14 -7.73
C ALA A 52 -7.92 33.85 -7.48
N GLY A 53 -9.21 33.86 -7.81
CA GLY A 53 -10.08 32.70 -7.68
C GLY A 53 -9.77 31.61 -8.70
N LEU A 54 -9.34 32.00 -9.92
CA LEU A 54 -8.88 31.07 -10.95
C LEU A 54 -7.60 30.34 -10.51
N VAL A 55 -6.62 31.07 -9.96
CA VAL A 55 -5.39 30.46 -9.43
C VAL A 55 -5.71 29.49 -8.28
N CYS A 56 -6.63 29.87 -7.39
CA CYS A 56 -7.04 29.01 -6.28
C CYS A 56 -7.76 27.73 -6.77
N ASN A 57 -8.64 27.86 -7.77
CA ASN A 57 -9.30 26.71 -8.40
C ASN A 57 -8.27 25.76 -9.03
N ALA A 58 -7.30 26.29 -9.79
CA ALA A 58 -6.22 25.50 -10.39
C ALA A 58 -5.37 24.78 -9.36
N LEU A 59 -4.99 25.45 -8.27
CA LEU A 59 -4.23 24.81 -7.20
C LEU A 59 -5.03 23.70 -6.53
N CYS A 60 -6.32 23.91 -6.31
CA CYS A 60 -7.20 22.93 -5.65
C CYS A 60 -7.47 21.73 -6.55
N SER A 61 -7.74 21.95 -7.84
CA SER A 61 -7.99 20.88 -8.81
C SER A 61 -6.75 20.02 -9.06
N LEU A 62 -5.56 20.61 -9.02
CA LEU A 62 -4.30 19.90 -9.26
C LEU A 62 -3.97 18.87 -8.16
N VAL A 63 -4.51 19.04 -6.94
CA VAL A 63 -4.27 18.12 -5.81
C VAL A 63 -4.65 16.67 -6.14
N PRO A 64 -5.88 16.34 -6.57
CA PRO A 64 -6.25 14.95 -6.90
C PRO A 64 -5.42 14.33 -8.03
N VAL A 65 -4.96 15.11 -9.02
CA VAL A 65 -4.05 14.60 -10.07
C VAL A 65 -2.70 14.23 -9.47
N VAL A 66 -2.12 15.09 -8.64
CA VAL A 66 -0.84 14.81 -7.97
C VAL A 66 -0.95 13.58 -7.08
N ILE A 67 -2.04 13.44 -6.34
CA ILE A 67 -2.30 12.25 -5.51
C ILE A 67 -2.44 11.00 -6.39
N GLY A 68 -3.18 11.07 -7.50
CA GLY A 68 -3.35 9.95 -8.42
C GLY A 68 -2.04 9.49 -9.04
N VAL A 69 -1.18 10.43 -9.46
CA VAL A 69 0.17 10.14 -9.98
C VAL A 69 1.06 9.57 -8.89
N ALA A 70 1.12 10.21 -7.72
CA ALA A 70 1.90 9.71 -6.60
C ALA A 70 1.47 8.28 -6.22
N ALA A 71 0.17 8.00 -6.13
CA ALA A 71 -0.35 6.67 -5.82
C ALA A 71 -0.03 5.62 -6.90
N ALA A 72 0.07 6.02 -8.16
CA ALA A 72 0.46 5.15 -9.27
C ALA A 72 1.92 4.71 -9.18
N PHE A 73 2.82 5.59 -8.74
CA PHE A 73 4.27 5.32 -8.69
C PHE A 73 4.81 4.90 -7.33
N LEU A 74 4.20 5.36 -6.22
CA LEU A 74 4.63 4.99 -4.88
C LEU A 74 4.14 3.58 -4.54
N ARG A 75 5.09 2.70 -4.25
CA ARG A 75 4.85 1.32 -3.79
C ARG A 75 5.59 1.08 -2.47
N PRO A 76 5.13 1.63 -1.34
CA PRO A 76 5.74 1.37 -0.05
C PRO A 76 5.65 -0.12 0.30
N ALA A 77 6.79 -0.71 0.66
CA ALA A 77 6.93 -2.13 1.01
C ALA A 77 6.43 -3.11 -0.08
N ALA A 78 6.67 -2.79 -1.36
CA ALA A 78 6.24 -3.56 -2.53
C ALA A 78 4.70 -3.72 -2.68
N ARG A 79 3.92 -2.99 -1.87
CA ARG A 79 2.45 -3.02 -1.90
C ARG A 79 1.91 -1.72 -2.48
N GLY A 80 0.77 -1.83 -3.16
CA GLY A 80 0.08 -0.68 -3.72
C GLY A 80 -0.51 0.23 -2.63
N LEU A 81 -0.59 1.52 -2.92
CA LEU A 81 -1.21 2.49 -2.03
C LEU A 81 -2.69 2.17 -1.76
N GLU A 82 -3.40 1.53 -2.70
CA GLU A 82 -4.77 1.04 -2.44
C GLU A 82 -4.84 -0.04 -1.36
N GLN A 83 -3.83 -0.92 -1.25
CA GLN A 83 -3.78 -1.93 -0.20
C GLN A 83 -3.57 -1.26 1.16
N TRP A 84 -2.71 -0.25 1.20
CA TRP A 84 -2.53 0.57 2.40
C TRP A 84 -3.79 1.35 2.76
N ALA A 85 -4.49 1.92 1.79
CA ALA A 85 -5.77 2.58 2.01
C ALA A 85 -6.81 1.60 2.60
N MET A 86 -6.82 0.36 2.11
CA MET A 86 -7.70 -0.70 2.64
C MET A 86 -7.31 -1.13 4.06
N VAL A 87 -6.02 -1.29 4.35
CA VAL A 87 -5.51 -1.57 5.71
C VAL A 87 -5.88 -0.43 6.66
N TRP A 88 -5.73 0.82 6.22
CA TRP A 88 -6.06 1.99 7.02
C TRP A 88 -7.57 2.11 7.26
N LEU A 89 -8.38 1.87 6.24
CA LEU A 89 -9.84 1.81 6.36
C LEU A 89 -10.26 0.70 7.33
N LEU A 90 -9.68 -0.50 7.20
CA LEU A 90 -9.95 -1.61 8.10
C LEU A 90 -9.53 -1.25 9.53
N TYR A 91 -8.39 -0.61 9.72
CA TYR A 91 -7.91 -0.15 11.02
C TYR A 91 -8.88 0.85 11.67
N LEU A 92 -9.44 1.79 10.90
CA LEU A 92 -10.43 2.75 11.40
C LEU A 92 -11.77 2.09 11.74
N LEU A 93 -12.21 1.13 10.94
CA LEU A 93 -13.47 0.40 11.14
C LEU A 93 -13.36 -0.68 12.23
N THR A 94 -12.16 -1.15 12.52
CA THR A 94 -11.93 -2.17 13.55
C THR A 94 -12.12 -1.53 14.93
N PRO A 95 -13.15 -1.94 15.70
CA PRO A 95 -13.33 -1.42 17.04
C PRO A 95 -12.13 -1.81 17.90
N LYS A 96 -11.50 -0.82 18.53
CA LYS A 96 -10.37 -1.05 19.43
C LYS A 96 -10.89 -1.59 20.76
N THR A 97 -10.97 -2.91 20.88
CA THR A 97 -11.25 -3.57 22.15
C THR A 97 -9.96 -3.66 22.95
N TYR A 98 -9.83 -2.81 23.96
CA TYR A 98 -8.75 -2.91 24.93
C TYR A 98 -9.13 -3.95 25.98
N LEU A 99 -8.62 -5.18 25.82
CA LEU A 99 -8.68 -6.18 26.88
C LEU A 99 -7.53 -5.90 27.85
N TRP A 100 -7.86 -5.85 29.14
CA TRP A 100 -6.81 -5.86 30.15
C TRP A 100 -6.19 -7.24 30.17
N GLN A 101 -4.96 -7.34 29.67
CA GLN A 101 -4.16 -8.55 29.71
C GLN A 101 -2.92 -8.24 30.54
N GLN A 102 -2.63 -9.11 31.52
CA GLN A 102 -1.35 -9.05 32.22
C GLN A 102 -0.27 -9.31 31.17
N LEU A 103 0.64 -8.35 31.02
CA LEU A 103 1.79 -8.51 30.15
C LEU A 103 2.60 -9.71 30.70
N PRO A 104 2.84 -10.78 29.91
CA PRO A 104 3.64 -11.90 30.37
C PRO A 104 5.00 -11.41 30.84
N ASP A 105 5.49 -11.92 31.97
CA ASP A 105 6.78 -11.51 32.54
C ASP A 105 7.96 -11.73 31.56
N GLU A 106 7.80 -12.59 30.54
CA GLU A 106 8.75 -12.77 29.43
C GLU A 106 8.99 -11.49 28.60
N ASP A 107 7.98 -10.62 28.42
CA ASP A 107 8.11 -9.36 27.66
C ASP A 107 8.66 -8.20 28.51
N LEU A 108 8.74 -8.38 29.83
CA LEU A 108 9.34 -7.44 30.78
C LEU A 108 10.79 -7.79 31.11
N ALA A 109 11.28 -8.95 30.64
CA ALA A 109 12.68 -9.29 30.76
C ALA A 109 13.52 -8.21 30.04
N PRO A 110 14.48 -7.56 30.73
CA PRO A 110 15.47 -6.75 30.05
C PRO A 110 16.08 -7.58 28.91
N VAL A 111 16.20 -6.96 27.73
CA VAL A 111 16.70 -7.54 26.45
C VAL A 111 18.06 -8.30 26.59
N GLU A 112 18.69 -8.21 27.75
CA GLU A 112 19.93 -8.87 28.14
C GLU A 112 19.83 -10.39 28.36
N GLN A 113 18.62 -10.97 28.38
CA GLN A 113 18.42 -12.42 28.57
C GLN A 113 17.90 -13.18 27.33
N LEU A 114 18.08 -12.65 26.11
CA LEU A 114 18.06 -13.48 24.91
C LEU A 114 19.31 -14.38 24.91
N ASN A 115 19.28 -15.36 25.83
CA ASN A 115 20.20 -16.45 25.96
C ASN A 115 20.04 -17.26 24.68
N THR A 116 20.91 -16.99 23.72
CA THR A 116 21.12 -17.88 22.57
C THR A 116 21.21 -19.29 23.13
N PRO A 117 20.43 -20.26 22.63
CA PRO A 117 20.72 -21.65 22.94
C PRO A 117 22.15 -21.88 22.43
N VAL A 118 23.10 -21.98 23.35
CA VAL A 118 24.41 -22.55 23.05
C VAL A 118 24.08 -23.98 22.66
N LEU A 119 24.06 -24.23 21.36
CA LEU A 119 24.04 -25.58 20.83
C LEU A 119 25.34 -26.20 21.31
N ASP A 120 25.24 -26.98 22.38
CA ASP A 120 26.28 -27.90 22.80
C ASP A 120 26.37 -28.92 21.66
N TYR A 121 27.36 -28.72 20.80
CA TYR A 121 27.75 -29.75 19.87
C TYR A 121 28.49 -30.76 20.72
N ASP A 122 27.83 -31.87 21.06
CA ASP A 122 28.50 -33.05 21.57
C ASP A 122 29.61 -33.39 20.56
N GLU A 123 30.85 -33.07 20.90
CA GLU A 123 32.04 -33.57 20.21
C GLU A 123 32.05 -35.07 20.45
N GLU A 124 31.53 -35.84 19.49
CA GLU A 124 31.73 -37.28 19.42
C GLU A 124 33.25 -37.54 19.40
N GLU A 125 33.78 -38.04 20.52
CA GLU A 125 35.13 -38.58 20.64
C GLU A 125 35.30 -39.75 19.67
N GLU A 126 36.21 -39.61 18.70
CA GLU A 126 36.83 -40.72 17.95
C GLU A 126 38.15 -41.17 18.60
#